data_AF-A0A7C1K5S6-F1
#
_entry.id   AF-A0A7C1K5S6-F1
#
_cell.length_a   1.000
_cell.length_b   1.000
_cell.length_c   1.000
_cell.angle_alpha   90.00
_cell.angle_beta   90.00
_cell.angle_gamma   90.00
#
_symmetry.space_group_name_H-M   'P 1'
#
loop_
_entity.id
_entity.type
_entity.pdbx_description
1 polymer ?
#
loop_
_entity_poly.entity_id
_entity_poly.type
_entity_poly.pdbx_seq_one_letter_code
_entity_poly.pdbx_strand_id
1 'polypeptide(L)'
;MKGGWPGQLFQRLWKPTLVLVLLLGGYWLVPISGQVLVIPGGTTPALLWPHMRLEPPALRPGAPVTLWVTDVAPWANVLLTLDGQPLPLLDWRANTGGTWTWRWTFTLSDVEGHTLVFYHSCHTGCVERGRMTLGTGSAAPPPNRVPTKLGVVFASPGRNWHGRSGWDVELTYARLADQEYWGIDDLATRVRQAGAQGLRVLVRVDYAQGQSLPPANDYVALSEYLQYLQRLARDDRLRSVYGYIIGSGTNALDSNTLAPDRPVTPAWYARVFNGYGEAPTHADNAVQVIRGENPQVRVLVGPVRPWNADQDGERRYAIDVPWLNYMNTLVALLDEGARTKAVSGIPLAAPDGFAVNAPGRPGAVEWEGEAGADEPRIELRRAEWGEAQAGFRIYRDWLAIINAYPTTQGVPVYITATNTFAPDEGTVPAQNYVRGWLTTALEVIEHEPQVQALCWFIDEDRSGDTRWDWFSLTRHPGRLIDAAEEFDMLLQR
;
A
#
# COMPACT_ATOMS: atom_id res chain seq x y z
N MET A 1 -12.37 65.68 46.08
CA MET A 1 -11.66 64.39 45.94
C MET A 1 -12.68 63.29 45.62
N LYS A 2 -12.73 62.83 44.36
CA LYS A 2 -13.31 61.54 43.98
C LYS A 2 -12.37 60.96 42.91
N GLY A 3 -11.63 59.93 43.28
CA GLY A 3 -10.65 59.26 42.43
C GLY A 3 -11.35 58.34 41.43
N GLY A 4 -11.06 58.53 40.14
CA GLY A 4 -11.50 57.66 39.06
C GLY A 4 -10.61 56.41 38.99
N TRP A 5 -11.23 55.24 39.08
CA TRP A 5 -10.61 53.92 38.94
C TRP A 5 -10.11 53.67 37.50
N PRO A 6 -8.92 53.07 37.31
CA PRO A 6 -8.31 52.84 35.99
C PRO A 6 -8.73 51.49 35.37
N GLY A 7 -10.01 51.11 35.48
CA GLY A 7 -10.50 49.80 35.02
C GLY A 7 -10.89 49.71 33.54
N GLN A 8 -11.17 50.85 32.89
CA GLN A 8 -11.80 50.86 31.55
C GLN A 8 -10.80 50.96 30.38
N LEU A 9 -9.55 51.35 30.63
CA LEU A 9 -8.51 51.39 29.58
C LEU A 9 -7.89 50.01 29.32
N PHE A 10 -7.82 49.14 30.32
CA PHE A 10 -7.19 47.82 30.20
C PHE A 10 -8.01 46.84 29.33
N GLN A 11 -9.35 46.91 29.42
CA GLN A 11 -10.24 46.07 28.60
C GLN A 11 -10.31 46.49 27.12
N ARG A 12 -9.97 47.75 26.79
CA ARG A 12 -10.11 48.30 25.44
C ARG A 12 -8.89 48.02 24.55
N LEU A 13 -7.72 47.80 25.16
CA LEU A 13 -6.48 47.42 24.49
C LEU A 13 -6.24 45.90 24.47
N TRP A 14 -6.81 45.13 25.40
CA TRP A 14 -6.60 43.67 25.44
C TRP A 14 -7.24 42.92 24.26
N LYS A 15 -8.48 43.29 23.89
CA LYS A 15 -9.23 42.63 22.81
C LYS A 15 -8.55 42.68 21.44
N PRO A 16 -8.03 43.82 20.94
CA PRO A 16 -7.32 43.84 19.66
C PRO A 16 -6.00 43.07 19.71
N THR A 17 -5.29 43.05 20.84
CA THR A 17 -4.03 42.31 21.00
C THR A 17 -4.26 40.79 21.02
N LEU A 18 -5.35 40.33 21.65
CA LEU A 18 -5.77 38.91 21.69
C LEU A 18 -6.14 38.41 20.28
N VAL A 19 -6.82 39.25 19.49
CA VAL A 19 -7.16 38.96 18.08
C VAL A 19 -5.90 38.92 17.21
N LEU A 20 -4.93 39.83 17.41
CA LEU A 20 -3.67 39.83 16.67
C LEU A 20 -2.83 38.58 16.98
N VAL A 21 -2.77 38.15 18.24
CA VAL A 21 -2.06 36.92 18.65
C VAL A 21 -2.75 35.66 18.11
N LEU A 22 -4.09 35.63 18.08
CA LEU A 22 -4.84 34.53 17.45
C LEU A 22 -4.66 34.48 15.93
N LEU A 23 -4.55 35.63 15.26
CA LEU A 23 -4.27 35.70 13.81
C LEU A 23 -2.83 35.28 13.48
N LEU A 24 -1.85 35.72 14.28
CA LEU A 24 -0.44 35.32 14.14
C LEU A 24 -0.21 33.84 14.50
N GLY A 25 -0.89 33.34 15.54
CA GLY A 25 -0.87 31.92 15.91
C GLY A 25 -1.60 31.04 14.90
N GLY A 26 -2.72 31.54 14.34
CA GLY A 26 -3.47 30.87 13.27
C GLY A 26 -2.64 30.72 12.00
N TYR A 27 -1.87 31.75 11.61
CA TYR A 27 -0.97 31.68 10.45
C TYR A 27 0.09 30.58 10.56
N TRP A 28 0.58 30.29 11.77
CA TRP A 28 1.53 29.18 12.03
C TRP A 28 0.86 27.81 12.17
N LEU A 29 -0.47 27.75 12.30
CA LEU A 29 -1.24 26.52 12.50
C LEU A 29 -1.99 26.04 11.25
N VAL A 30 -1.98 26.79 10.15
CA VAL A 30 -2.52 26.30 8.87
C VAL A 30 -1.40 25.63 8.06
N PRO A 31 -1.51 24.33 7.73
CA PRO A 31 -0.62 23.69 6.78
C PRO A 31 -1.07 24.14 5.39
N ILE A 32 -0.59 25.31 4.93
CA ILE A 32 -0.78 25.73 3.54
C ILE A 32 0.27 25.00 2.71
N SER A 33 0.00 23.73 2.42
CA SER A 33 0.75 22.94 1.45
C SER A 33 0.12 23.12 0.08
N GLY A 34 0.86 23.78 -0.83
CA GLY A 34 0.56 23.84 -2.26
C GLY A 34 -0.15 25.11 -2.73
N GLN A 35 0.59 26.00 -3.40
CA GLN A 35 0.04 26.94 -4.38
C GLN A 35 0.95 26.94 -5.62
N VAL A 36 0.36 26.70 -6.79
CA VAL A 36 1.02 26.83 -8.10
C VAL A 36 0.77 28.23 -8.63
N LEU A 37 1.84 28.94 -9.00
CA LEU A 37 1.76 30.19 -9.76
C LEU A 37 2.73 30.12 -10.94
N VAL A 38 2.19 30.14 -12.16
CA VAL A 38 2.96 30.29 -13.39
C VAL A 38 3.06 31.78 -13.71
N ILE A 39 4.25 32.38 -13.58
CA ILE A 39 4.49 33.75 -14.04
C ILE A 39 5.37 33.70 -15.30
N PRO A 40 4.80 33.88 -16.50
CA PRO A 40 5.59 34.17 -17.68
C PRO A 40 5.97 35.66 -17.65
N GLY A 41 7.19 35.97 -17.19
CA GLY A 41 7.78 37.30 -17.33
C GLY A 41 8.50 37.85 -16.10
N GLY A 42 9.82 37.94 -16.19
CA GLY A 42 10.62 39.14 -15.87
C GLY A 42 10.77 39.69 -14.45
N THR A 43 9.90 39.43 -13.49
CA THR A 43 10.02 40.02 -12.13
C THR A 43 9.66 39.03 -11.02
N THR A 44 10.69 38.57 -10.31
CA THR A 44 10.63 37.67 -9.17
C THR A 44 9.99 38.36 -7.95
N PRO A 45 8.88 37.86 -7.37
CA PRO A 45 8.48 38.24 -6.03
C PRO A 45 9.33 37.46 -5.02
N ALA A 46 10.11 38.17 -4.20
CA ALA A 46 11.09 37.66 -3.25
C ALA A 46 10.52 36.94 -2.00
N LEU A 47 9.35 36.28 -2.08
CA LEU A 47 8.62 35.85 -0.88
C LEU A 47 8.20 34.37 -0.80
N LEU A 48 8.46 33.55 -1.82
CA LEU A 48 8.06 32.14 -1.79
C LEU A 48 9.25 31.22 -2.12
N TRP A 49 9.63 30.42 -1.13
CA TRP A 49 10.62 29.34 -1.23
C TRP A 49 9.91 27.99 -1.44
N PRO A 50 10.48 27.05 -2.21
CA PRO A 50 11.77 27.13 -2.90
C PRO A 50 11.71 27.93 -4.20
N HIS A 51 12.83 28.51 -4.62
CA HIS A 51 13.00 29.12 -5.94
C HIS A 51 13.49 28.07 -6.94
N MET A 52 12.72 27.81 -7.99
CA MET A 52 13.05 26.86 -9.05
C MET A 52 13.32 27.63 -10.35
N ARG A 53 14.47 27.40 -10.98
CA ARG A 53 14.89 28.10 -12.22
C ARG A 53 15.49 27.14 -13.23
N LEU A 54 15.12 27.31 -14.50
CA LEU A 54 15.63 26.54 -15.63
C LEU A 54 16.67 27.33 -16.45
N GLU A 55 17.59 26.59 -17.05
CA GLU A 55 18.55 27.09 -18.02
C GLU A 55 18.76 26.06 -19.16
N PRO A 56 18.49 26.41 -20.44
CA PRO A 56 17.88 27.67 -20.87
C PRO A 56 16.41 27.79 -20.42
N PRO A 57 15.88 29.02 -20.24
CA PRO A 57 14.48 29.21 -19.83
C PRO A 57 13.48 28.82 -20.92
N ALA A 58 13.88 28.91 -22.19
CA ALA A 58 13.09 28.43 -23.32
C ALA A 58 13.47 26.98 -23.62
N LEU A 59 12.54 26.07 -23.36
CA LEU A 59 12.73 24.63 -23.57
C LEU A 59 12.75 24.29 -25.06
N ARG A 60 13.62 23.35 -25.45
CA ARG A 60 13.68 22.79 -26.80
C ARG A 60 13.74 21.26 -26.71
N PRO A 61 12.96 20.52 -27.51
CA PRO A 61 13.05 19.06 -27.56
C PRO A 61 14.49 18.60 -27.82
N GLY A 62 14.93 17.59 -27.08
CA GLY A 62 16.26 16.98 -27.17
C GLY A 62 17.43 17.82 -26.63
N ALA A 63 17.21 19.09 -26.26
CA ALA A 63 18.25 19.92 -25.68
C ALA A 63 18.41 19.64 -24.17
N PRO A 64 19.64 19.64 -23.63
CA PRO A 64 19.85 19.54 -22.19
C PRO A 64 19.33 20.79 -21.48
N VAL A 65 18.65 20.56 -20.36
CA VAL A 65 18.08 21.58 -19.49
C VAL A 65 18.65 21.38 -18.09
N THR A 66 19.11 22.46 -17.48
CA THR A 66 19.57 22.46 -16.09
C THR A 66 18.52 23.14 -15.22
N LEU A 67 18.08 22.43 -14.16
CA LEU A 67 17.24 22.99 -13.10
C LEU A 67 18.09 23.32 -11.88
N TRP A 68 17.90 24.53 -11.36
CA TRP A 68 18.42 24.96 -10.07
C TRP A 68 17.25 25.14 -9.11
N VAL A 69 17.33 24.52 -7.94
CA VAL A 69 16.37 24.70 -6.85
C VAL A 69 17.10 25.33 -5.67
N THR A 70 16.67 26.50 -5.23
CA THR A 70 17.22 27.20 -4.06
C THR A 70 16.20 27.23 -2.93
N ASP A 71 16.62 26.94 -1.70
CA ASP A 71 15.79 27.02 -0.49
C ASP A 71 16.58 27.66 0.67
N VAL A 72 15.87 28.12 1.70
CA VAL A 72 16.42 28.66 2.96
C VAL A 72 16.71 27.59 4.00
N ALA A 73 16.26 26.35 3.77
CA ALA A 73 16.51 25.23 4.66
C ALA A 73 17.57 24.29 4.05
N PRO A 74 18.56 23.82 4.83
CA PRO A 74 19.62 22.94 4.34
C PRO A 74 19.17 21.47 4.26
N TRP A 75 18.32 21.14 3.30
CA TRP A 75 17.84 19.76 3.14
C TRP A 75 18.95 18.80 2.70
N ALA A 76 19.27 17.81 3.53
CA ALA A 76 20.29 16.80 3.21
C ALA A 76 19.78 15.70 2.27
N ASN A 77 18.51 15.30 2.41
CA ASN A 77 17.91 14.19 1.68
C ASN A 77 16.82 14.72 0.74
N VAL A 78 17.23 15.13 -0.46
CA VAL A 78 16.33 15.71 -1.48
C VAL A 78 16.14 14.78 -2.67
N LEU A 79 15.00 14.91 -3.33
CA LEU A 79 14.70 14.22 -4.58
C LEU A 79 14.03 15.20 -5.54
N LEU A 80 14.38 15.10 -6.83
CA LEU A 80 13.64 15.75 -7.90
C LEU A 80 13.05 14.66 -8.79
N THR A 81 11.78 14.79 -9.14
CA THR A 81 11.14 13.91 -10.12
C THR A 81 10.65 14.68 -11.33
N LEU A 82 10.84 14.13 -12.52
CA LEU A 82 10.23 14.58 -13.78
C LEU A 82 9.14 13.57 -14.17
N ASP A 83 7.90 14.04 -14.23
CA ASP A 83 6.70 13.21 -14.43
C ASP A 83 6.61 12.02 -13.46
N GLY A 84 7.21 12.17 -12.28
CA GLY A 84 7.32 11.15 -11.23
C GLY A 84 8.49 10.18 -11.37
N GLN A 85 9.33 10.29 -12.42
CA GLN A 85 10.60 9.57 -12.52
C GLN A 85 11.72 10.31 -11.78
N PRO A 86 12.51 9.66 -10.93
CA PRO A 86 13.60 10.31 -10.21
C PRO A 86 14.70 10.80 -11.15
N LEU A 87 15.22 12.00 -10.90
CA LEU A 87 16.37 12.57 -11.59
C LEU A 87 17.62 12.53 -10.70
N PRO A 88 18.79 12.13 -11.24
CA PRO A 88 20.03 12.11 -10.47
C PRO A 88 20.46 13.52 -10.10
N LEU A 89 20.74 13.75 -8.82
CA LEU A 89 21.29 15.01 -8.32
C LEU A 89 22.70 15.20 -8.90
N LEU A 90 22.95 16.35 -9.53
CA LEU A 90 24.25 16.66 -10.11
C LEU A 90 25.22 17.16 -9.03
N ASP A 91 24.83 18.21 -8.31
CA ASP A 91 25.59 18.77 -7.18
C ASP A 91 24.70 19.68 -6.33
N TRP A 92 25.26 20.16 -5.21
CA TRP A 92 24.66 21.17 -4.36
C TRP A 92 25.71 22.11 -3.78
N ARG A 93 25.27 23.29 -3.34
CA ARG A 93 26.14 24.26 -2.65
C ARG A 93 25.39 25.08 -1.61
N ALA A 94 26.10 25.50 -0.57
CA ALA A 94 25.68 26.59 0.29
C ALA A 94 26.08 27.93 -0.35
N ASN A 95 25.14 28.85 -0.46
CA ASN A 95 25.37 30.19 -1.00
C ASN A 95 25.70 31.18 0.13
N THR A 96 26.37 32.27 -0.24
CA THR A 96 26.47 33.45 0.63
C THR A 96 25.06 34.02 0.87
N GLY A 97 24.71 34.31 2.13
CA GLY A 97 23.37 34.75 2.52
C GLY A 97 22.44 33.66 3.06
N GLY A 98 22.97 32.48 3.41
CA GLY A 98 22.21 31.47 4.18
C GLY A 98 21.14 30.75 3.37
N THR A 99 21.43 30.45 2.10
CA THR A 99 20.57 29.65 1.22
C THR A 99 21.35 28.46 0.66
N TRP A 100 20.64 27.42 0.26
CA TRP A 100 21.21 26.21 -0.33
C TRP A 100 20.63 26.01 -1.71
N THR A 101 21.45 25.58 -2.66
CA THR A 101 21.02 25.30 -4.03
C THR A 101 21.45 23.92 -4.47
N TRP A 102 20.50 23.18 -5.03
CA TRP A 102 20.70 21.88 -5.65
C TRP A 102 20.49 21.99 -7.16
N ARG A 103 21.20 21.17 -7.92
CA ARG A 103 21.18 21.21 -9.38
C ARG A 103 20.93 19.84 -9.99
N TRP A 104 20.14 19.82 -11.07
CA TRP A 104 19.88 18.66 -11.90
C TRP A 104 20.01 19.02 -13.37
N THR A 105 20.35 18.02 -14.19
CA THR A 105 20.34 18.15 -15.65
C THR A 105 19.54 17.00 -16.25
N PHE A 106 18.69 17.31 -17.22
CA PHE A 106 17.85 16.33 -17.91
C PHE A 106 17.56 16.79 -19.35
N THR A 107 17.00 15.91 -20.16
CA THR A 107 16.52 16.20 -21.52
C THR A 107 15.04 15.88 -21.61
N LEU A 108 14.31 16.64 -22.42
CA LEU A 108 12.90 16.39 -22.70
C LEU A 108 12.74 15.90 -24.14
N SER A 109 11.90 14.90 -24.37
CA SER A 109 11.57 14.40 -25.71
C SER A 109 10.71 15.40 -26.50
N ASP A 110 9.89 16.16 -25.79
CA ASP A 110 8.99 17.18 -26.30
C ASP A 110 8.92 18.35 -25.29
N VAL A 111 7.99 19.28 -25.46
CA VAL A 111 7.83 20.45 -24.57
C VAL A 111 6.40 20.57 -24.04
N GLU A 112 5.65 19.47 -24.03
CA GLU A 112 4.24 19.47 -23.67
C GLU A 112 4.01 18.93 -22.26
N GLY A 113 3.64 19.83 -21.34
CA GLY A 113 2.92 19.47 -20.12
C GLY A 113 3.64 18.53 -19.15
N HIS A 114 4.95 18.70 -18.96
CA HIS A 114 5.70 17.92 -17.97
C HIS A 114 5.59 18.52 -16.58
N THR A 115 5.72 17.71 -15.54
CA THR A 115 5.69 18.14 -14.14
C THR A 115 6.98 17.78 -13.43
N LEU A 116 7.66 18.80 -12.91
CA LEU A 116 8.77 18.66 -11.96
C LEU A 116 8.25 18.81 -10.54
N VAL A 117 8.66 17.90 -9.66
CA VAL A 117 8.37 17.98 -8.23
C VAL A 117 9.66 17.82 -7.43
N PHE A 118 9.91 18.78 -6.54
CA PHE A 118 11.03 18.79 -5.62
C PHE A 118 10.55 18.36 -4.24
N TYR A 119 11.19 17.34 -3.69
CA TYR A 119 10.92 16.76 -2.38
C TYR A 119 12.10 16.95 -1.43
N HIS A 120 11.79 17.00 -0.14
CA HIS A 120 12.78 16.95 0.93
C HIS A 120 12.47 15.81 1.93
N SER A 121 13.36 15.64 2.90
CA SER A 121 13.25 14.65 3.99
C SER A 121 13.12 13.19 3.53
N CYS A 122 13.56 12.85 2.32
CA CYS A 122 13.34 11.53 1.72
C CYS A 122 13.86 10.32 2.51
N HIS A 123 14.82 10.51 3.44
CA HIS A 123 15.25 9.47 4.39
C HIS A 123 14.14 8.96 5.34
N THR A 124 13.12 9.78 5.63
CA THR A 124 12.00 9.45 6.52
C THR A 124 10.65 9.47 5.79
N GLY A 125 10.67 9.61 4.46
CA GLY A 125 9.50 9.75 3.60
C GLY A 125 9.54 11.11 2.89
N CYS A 126 9.54 11.08 1.56
CA CYS A 126 9.65 12.31 0.76
C CYS A 126 8.42 13.20 0.97
N VAL A 127 8.65 14.49 1.28
CA VAL A 127 7.58 15.49 1.42
C VAL A 127 7.73 16.52 0.31
N GLU A 128 6.63 16.82 -0.39
CA GLU A 128 6.63 17.79 -1.48
C GLU A 128 6.96 19.19 -0.94
N ARG A 129 7.97 19.82 -1.57
CA ARG A 129 8.43 21.16 -1.21
C ARG A 129 8.15 22.20 -2.28
N GLY A 130 8.18 21.80 -3.54
CA GLY A 130 7.93 22.68 -4.67
C GLY A 130 7.58 21.90 -5.93
N ARG A 131 6.81 22.54 -6.81
CA ARG A 131 6.34 21.96 -8.07
C ARG A 131 6.46 22.99 -9.18
N MET A 132 6.84 22.54 -10.36
CA MET A 132 6.92 23.33 -11.57
C MET A 132 6.34 22.55 -12.76
N THR A 133 5.38 23.13 -13.46
CA THR A 133 4.88 22.59 -14.73
C THR A 133 5.67 23.22 -15.88
N LEU A 134 6.09 22.38 -16.82
CA LEU A 134 6.83 22.75 -18.02
C LEU A 134 5.91 22.67 -19.23
N GLY A 135 5.90 23.70 -20.07
CA GLY A 135 5.07 23.75 -21.28
C GLY A 135 3.65 24.27 -21.02
N THR A 136 2.86 24.34 -22.10
CA THR A 136 1.49 24.92 -22.10
C THR A 136 0.38 23.88 -22.02
N GLY A 137 0.72 22.59 -21.99
CA GLY A 137 -0.26 21.50 -21.89
C GLY A 137 -0.78 21.37 -20.46
N SER A 138 -2.09 21.53 -20.27
CA SER A 138 -2.75 21.00 -19.08
C SER A 138 -2.91 19.51 -19.24
N ALA A 139 -2.55 18.72 -18.22
CA ALA A 139 -2.87 17.29 -18.21
C ALA A 139 -4.37 17.11 -18.45
N ALA A 140 -4.75 16.26 -19.41
CA ALA A 140 -6.14 15.91 -19.64
C ALA A 140 -6.70 15.27 -18.35
N PRO A 141 -7.96 15.56 -17.97
CA PRO A 141 -8.56 14.90 -16.83
C PRO A 141 -8.53 13.37 -17.05
N PRO A 142 -8.27 12.58 -16.01
CA PRO A 142 -8.24 11.13 -16.15
C PRO A 142 -9.59 10.63 -16.70
N PRO A 143 -9.58 9.68 -17.63
CA PRO A 143 -10.82 9.16 -18.22
C PRO A 143 -11.68 8.53 -17.13
N ASN A 144 -13.00 8.66 -17.26
CA ASN A 144 -13.95 7.93 -16.40
C ASN A 144 -13.76 6.43 -16.66
N ARG A 145 -13.33 5.70 -15.63
CA ARG A 145 -13.10 4.25 -15.69
C ARG A 145 -14.21 3.50 -14.95
N VAL A 146 -14.58 2.34 -15.48
CA VAL A 146 -15.61 1.49 -14.86
C VAL A 146 -14.96 0.58 -13.81
N PRO A 147 -15.38 0.61 -12.53
CA PRO A 147 -14.81 -0.25 -11.50
C PRO A 147 -14.99 -1.74 -11.82
N THR A 148 -14.00 -2.55 -11.47
CA THR A 148 -14.08 -4.02 -11.49
C THR A 148 -13.45 -4.60 -10.22
N LYS A 149 -13.87 -5.80 -9.81
CA LYS A 149 -13.20 -6.53 -8.72
C LYS A 149 -11.91 -7.20 -9.19
N LEU A 150 -11.70 -7.35 -10.50
CA LEU A 150 -10.49 -7.96 -11.04
C LEU A 150 -9.25 -7.15 -10.70
N GLY A 151 -8.18 -7.88 -10.39
CA GLY A 151 -6.85 -7.33 -10.22
C GLY A 151 -5.77 -8.36 -10.45
N VAL A 152 -4.53 -7.94 -10.23
CA VAL A 152 -3.36 -8.82 -10.33
C VAL A 152 -2.33 -8.43 -9.27
N VAL A 153 -1.43 -9.36 -8.98
CA VAL A 153 -0.16 -9.05 -8.29
C VAL A 153 0.85 -8.61 -9.34
N PHE A 154 1.50 -7.47 -9.14
CA PHE A 154 2.48 -6.87 -10.07
C PHE A 154 1.93 -6.65 -11.48
N ALA A 155 0.99 -5.71 -11.63
CA ALA A 155 0.43 -5.36 -12.93
C ALA A 155 1.52 -4.97 -13.95
N SER A 156 1.47 -5.57 -15.14
CA SER A 156 2.35 -5.21 -16.23
C SER A 156 2.06 -3.78 -16.70
N PRO A 157 3.09 -2.92 -16.88
CA PRO A 157 2.91 -1.60 -17.48
C PRO A 157 2.29 -1.64 -18.88
N GLY A 158 2.45 -2.76 -19.60
CA GLY A 158 1.90 -2.96 -20.94
C GLY A 158 0.47 -3.49 -20.97
N ARG A 159 -0.12 -3.88 -19.83
CA ARG A 159 -1.47 -4.46 -19.80
C ARG A 159 -2.54 -3.43 -20.15
N ASN A 160 -3.41 -3.79 -21.10
CA ASN A 160 -4.59 -3.00 -21.41
C ASN A 160 -5.73 -3.36 -20.45
N TRP A 161 -6.19 -2.39 -19.69
CA TRP A 161 -7.31 -2.54 -18.75
C TRP A 161 -8.67 -2.25 -19.37
N HIS A 162 -8.74 -1.95 -20.67
CA HIS A 162 -9.98 -1.72 -21.43
C HIS A 162 -10.92 -0.69 -20.78
N GLY A 163 -10.35 0.37 -20.19
CA GLY A 163 -11.10 1.42 -19.50
C GLY A 163 -11.65 1.00 -18.13
N ARG A 164 -11.24 -0.15 -17.58
CA ARG A 164 -11.58 -0.59 -16.23
C ARG A 164 -10.68 0.02 -15.17
N SER A 165 -11.21 0.13 -13.96
CA SER A 165 -10.47 0.46 -12.74
C SER A 165 -10.46 -0.77 -11.84
N GLY A 166 -9.40 -1.56 -11.94
CA GLY A 166 -9.18 -2.78 -11.17
C GLY A 166 -8.24 -2.58 -9.99
N TRP A 167 -7.58 -3.66 -9.59
CA TRP A 167 -6.68 -3.70 -8.45
C TRP A 167 -5.27 -4.13 -8.85
N ASP A 168 -4.29 -3.57 -8.16
CA ASP A 168 -2.89 -4.00 -8.23
C ASP A 168 -2.39 -4.27 -6.82
N VAL A 169 -1.65 -5.36 -6.65
CA VAL A 169 -1.01 -5.72 -5.39
C VAL A 169 0.49 -5.67 -5.58
N GLU A 170 1.10 -4.69 -4.92
CA GLU A 170 2.53 -4.45 -4.90
C GLU A 170 3.16 -5.00 -3.61
N LEU A 171 4.48 -5.14 -3.62
CA LEU A 171 5.25 -5.68 -2.50
C LEU A 171 6.47 -4.81 -2.23
N THR A 172 6.77 -4.65 -0.95
CA THR A 172 8.03 -4.09 -0.49
C THR A 172 8.50 -4.77 0.80
N TYR A 173 9.79 -4.62 1.08
CA TYR A 173 10.45 -5.21 2.24
C TYR A 173 11.14 -4.12 3.05
N ALA A 174 10.90 -4.07 4.35
CA ALA A 174 11.53 -3.08 5.24
C ALA A 174 13.07 -3.18 5.20
N ARG A 175 13.63 -4.39 5.16
CA ARG A 175 15.09 -4.61 5.10
C ARG A 175 15.71 -4.41 3.71
N LEU A 176 14.90 -4.24 2.66
CA LEU A 176 15.37 -3.96 1.29
C LEU A 176 14.94 -2.57 0.81
N ALA A 177 14.61 -1.67 1.75
CA ALA A 177 14.06 -0.33 1.47
C ALA A 177 14.94 0.56 0.58
N ASP A 178 16.23 0.24 0.47
CA ASP A 178 17.22 0.98 -0.33
C ASP A 178 17.83 0.10 -1.45
N GLN A 179 17.31 -1.12 -1.68
CA GLN A 179 17.77 -1.97 -2.78
C GLN A 179 17.01 -1.66 -4.07
N GLU A 180 17.67 -1.88 -5.21
CA GLU A 180 17.04 -1.79 -6.52
C GLU A 180 15.79 -2.68 -6.58
N TYR A 181 14.76 -2.19 -7.25
CA TYR A 181 13.43 -2.78 -7.39
C TYR A 181 12.60 -2.81 -6.10
N TRP A 182 13.17 -3.22 -4.95
CA TRP A 182 12.42 -3.35 -3.70
C TRP A 182 12.30 -2.05 -2.91
N GLY A 183 13.16 -1.08 -3.20
CA GLY A 183 13.24 0.18 -2.50
C GLY A 183 12.03 1.08 -2.69
N ILE A 184 11.89 2.07 -1.81
CA ILE A 184 10.72 2.96 -1.78
C ILE A 184 10.56 3.79 -3.06
N ASP A 185 11.67 4.15 -3.72
CA ASP A 185 11.65 4.93 -4.96
C ASP A 185 11.11 4.12 -6.14
N ASP A 186 11.51 2.85 -6.24
CA ASP A 186 10.99 1.91 -7.23
C ASP A 186 9.53 1.56 -6.95
N LEU A 187 9.17 1.38 -5.67
CA LEU A 187 7.77 1.19 -5.26
C LEU A 187 6.91 2.39 -5.67
N ALA A 188 7.35 3.62 -5.39
CA ALA A 188 6.62 4.83 -5.79
C ALA A 188 6.45 4.92 -7.31
N THR A 189 7.44 4.46 -8.08
CA THR A 189 7.34 4.36 -9.54
C THR A 189 6.28 3.35 -9.96
N ARG A 190 6.25 2.16 -9.38
CA ARG A 190 5.23 1.13 -9.68
C ARG A 190 3.82 1.58 -9.30
N VAL A 191 3.65 2.14 -8.09
CA VAL A 191 2.36 2.70 -7.63
C VAL A 191 1.83 3.75 -8.59
N ARG A 192 2.70 4.66 -9.05
CA ARG A 192 2.32 5.67 -10.05
C ARG A 192 1.95 5.06 -11.40
N GLN A 193 2.70 4.05 -11.86
CA GLN A 193 2.40 3.33 -13.12
C GLN A 193 1.01 2.68 -13.05
N ALA A 194 0.73 1.94 -11.98
CA ALA A 194 -0.58 1.32 -11.75
C ALA A 194 -1.70 2.36 -11.62
N GLY A 195 -1.46 3.47 -10.92
CA GLY A 195 -2.39 4.59 -10.83
C GLY A 195 -2.70 5.24 -12.20
N ALA A 196 -1.68 5.39 -13.05
CA ALA A 196 -1.84 5.89 -14.43
C ALA A 196 -2.70 4.94 -15.28
N GLN A 197 -2.62 3.62 -15.05
CA GLN A 197 -3.50 2.61 -15.64
C GLN A 197 -4.91 2.58 -15.02
N GLY A 198 -5.10 3.22 -13.86
CA GLY A 198 -6.39 3.36 -13.19
C GLY A 198 -6.66 2.36 -12.09
N LEU A 199 -5.60 1.72 -11.61
CA LEU A 199 -5.67 0.68 -10.60
C LEU A 199 -5.67 1.28 -9.21
N ARG A 200 -6.42 0.64 -8.32
CA ARG A 200 -6.28 0.86 -6.88
C ARG A 200 -5.16 -0.03 -6.38
N VAL A 201 -4.15 0.59 -5.78
CA VAL A 201 -2.93 -0.12 -5.38
C VAL A 201 -2.99 -0.50 -3.91
N LEU A 202 -2.86 -1.80 -3.63
CA LEU A 202 -2.58 -2.34 -2.32
C LEU A 202 -1.09 -2.64 -2.23
N VAL A 203 -0.44 -2.30 -1.12
CA VAL A 203 0.99 -2.59 -0.92
C VAL A 203 1.15 -3.55 0.24
N ARG A 204 1.60 -4.78 -0.04
CA ARG A 204 2.09 -5.70 0.98
C ARG A 204 3.44 -5.23 1.50
N VAL A 205 3.54 -5.17 2.82
CA VAL A 205 4.77 -4.75 3.50
C VAL A 205 5.28 -5.91 4.34
N ASP A 206 6.35 -6.53 3.88
CA ASP A 206 7.06 -7.57 4.63
C ASP A 206 8.28 -7.00 5.34
N TYR A 207 8.77 -7.69 6.37
CA TYR A 207 10.00 -7.28 7.06
C TYR A 207 11.25 -7.57 6.20
N ALA A 208 11.39 -8.81 5.72
CA ALA A 208 12.47 -9.23 4.82
C ALA A 208 12.00 -10.37 3.91
N GLN A 209 12.80 -10.73 2.90
CA GLN A 209 12.52 -11.92 2.11
C GLN A 209 12.51 -13.18 3.00
N GLY A 210 11.43 -13.95 2.93
CA GLY A 210 11.21 -15.13 3.79
C GLY A 210 10.86 -14.80 5.25
N GLN A 211 10.75 -13.53 5.64
CA GLN A 211 10.34 -13.12 6.97
C GLN A 211 9.27 -12.03 6.86
N SER A 212 8.02 -12.43 6.99
CA SER A 212 6.91 -11.52 6.68
C SER A 212 6.74 -10.40 7.72
N LEU A 213 6.84 -10.72 9.01
CA LEU A 213 6.84 -9.72 10.09
C LEU A 213 8.13 -9.83 10.92
N PRO A 214 8.49 -8.81 11.73
CA PRO A 214 9.59 -8.91 12.67
C PRO A 214 9.52 -10.20 13.50
N PRO A 215 10.65 -10.90 13.74
CA PRO A 215 10.69 -12.09 14.59
C PRO A 215 9.95 -11.91 15.92
N ALA A 216 9.33 -12.97 16.42
CA ALA A 216 8.56 -12.89 17.65
C ALA A 216 9.40 -12.43 18.84
N ASN A 217 8.89 -11.44 19.58
CA ASN A 217 9.53 -10.80 20.73
C ASN A 217 10.84 -10.05 20.40
N ASP A 218 11.11 -9.73 19.13
CA ASP A 218 12.22 -8.88 18.72
C ASP A 218 11.77 -7.43 18.58
N TYR A 219 11.90 -6.66 19.67
CA TYR A 219 11.47 -5.26 19.72
C TYR A 219 12.38 -4.30 18.94
N VAL A 220 13.62 -4.70 18.64
CA VAL A 220 14.52 -3.91 17.79
C VAL A 220 14.04 -4.03 16.34
N ALA A 221 13.82 -5.26 15.86
CA ALA A 221 13.25 -5.51 14.54
C ALA A 221 11.84 -4.89 14.39
N LEU A 222 11.03 -4.91 15.45
CA LEU A 222 9.75 -4.21 15.48
C LEU A 222 9.91 -2.71 15.29
N SER A 223 10.83 -2.08 16.02
CA SER A 223 11.08 -0.63 15.90
C SER A 223 11.53 -0.24 14.48
N GLU A 224 12.41 -1.04 13.87
CA GLU A 224 12.85 -0.85 12.47
C GLU A 224 11.68 -0.97 11.48
N TYR A 225 10.84 -2.00 11.64
CA TYR A 225 9.67 -2.21 10.79
C TYR A 225 8.65 -1.08 10.93
N LEU A 226 8.37 -0.61 12.16
CA LEU A 226 7.46 0.51 12.39
C LEU A 226 8.00 1.82 11.81
N GLN A 227 9.30 2.11 11.91
CA GLN A 227 9.91 3.27 11.26
C GLN A 227 9.75 3.21 9.73
N TYR A 228 9.85 2.01 9.15
CA TYR A 228 9.61 1.83 7.73
C TYR A 228 8.14 2.06 7.35
N LEU A 229 7.18 1.55 8.13
CA LEU A 229 5.75 1.85 7.92
C LEU A 229 5.45 3.35 8.04
N GLN A 230 6.08 4.04 8.99
CA GLN A 230 6.00 5.50 9.12
C GLN A 230 6.50 6.19 7.85
N ARG A 231 7.67 5.76 7.35
CA ARG A 231 8.27 6.27 6.10
C ARG A 231 7.34 6.09 4.91
N LEU A 232 6.71 4.93 4.76
CA LEU A 232 5.73 4.66 3.70
C LEU A 232 4.51 5.59 3.81
N ALA A 233 3.92 5.72 5.00
CA ALA A 233 2.73 6.52 5.22
C ALA A 233 2.97 8.03 5.03
N ARG A 234 4.20 8.49 5.32
CA ARG A 234 4.60 9.89 5.18
C ARG A 234 4.94 10.30 3.74
N ASP A 235 5.42 9.37 2.91
CA ASP A 235 5.92 9.69 1.57
C ASP A 235 4.80 10.17 0.63
N ASP A 236 4.90 11.41 0.17
CA ASP A 236 3.86 12.05 -0.64
C ASP A 236 3.65 11.36 -1.99
N ARG A 237 4.65 10.64 -2.51
CA ARG A 237 4.55 9.87 -3.76
C ARG A 237 3.69 8.62 -3.59
N LEU A 238 3.50 8.15 -2.36
CA LEU A 238 2.68 6.99 -2.00
C LEU A 238 1.28 7.37 -1.49
N ARG A 239 0.91 8.67 -1.52
CA ARG A 239 -0.41 9.15 -1.05
C ARG A 239 -1.59 8.49 -1.75
N SER A 240 -1.41 8.03 -2.99
CA SER A 240 -2.45 7.33 -3.77
C SER A 240 -2.59 5.85 -3.43
N VAL A 241 -1.72 5.27 -2.59
CA VAL A 241 -1.87 3.89 -2.11
C VAL A 241 -3.21 3.75 -1.40
N TYR A 242 -4.00 2.76 -1.80
CA TYR A 242 -5.33 2.54 -1.25
C TYR A 242 -5.27 1.92 0.16
N GLY A 243 -4.30 1.03 0.39
CA GLY A 243 -4.07 0.41 1.68
C GLY A 243 -2.76 -0.37 1.77
N TYR A 244 -2.22 -0.49 2.98
CA TYR A 244 -1.07 -1.31 3.30
C TYR A 244 -1.51 -2.64 3.92
N ILE A 245 -1.00 -3.74 3.39
CA ILE A 245 -1.22 -5.09 3.91
C ILE A 245 -0.02 -5.44 4.80
N ILE A 246 -0.28 -5.66 6.08
CA ILE A 246 0.77 -5.89 7.08
C ILE A 246 1.16 -7.37 7.09
N GLY A 247 2.24 -7.70 6.40
CA GLY A 247 2.69 -9.08 6.24
C GLY A 247 1.75 -9.98 5.42
N SER A 248 2.04 -11.28 5.41
CA SER A 248 1.37 -12.34 4.65
C SER A 248 1.94 -13.70 5.03
N GLY A 249 1.07 -14.70 5.14
CA GLY A 249 1.42 -16.10 5.35
C GLY A 249 2.15 -16.36 6.67
N THR A 250 1.93 -15.55 7.71
CA THR A 250 2.71 -15.60 8.95
C THR A 250 2.57 -16.90 9.73
N ASN A 251 1.54 -17.71 9.44
CA ASN A 251 1.37 -19.06 9.97
C ASN A 251 2.33 -20.09 9.34
N ALA A 252 2.90 -19.83 8.16
CA ALA A 252 3.86 -20.74 7.52
C ALA A 252 5.29 -20.49 8.01
N LEU A 253 6.06 -21.56 8.28
CA LEU A 253 7.44 -21.42 8.79
C LEU A 253 8.40 -20.84 7.74
N ASP A 254 8.14 -21.06 6.45
CA ASP A 254 8.90 -20.47 5.35
C ASP A 254 8.73 -18.94 5.22
N SER A 255 7.78 -18.37 5.97
CA SER A 255 7.54 -16.93 6.09
C SER A 255 8.13 -16.38 7.40
N ASN A 256 8.91 -17.20 8.11
CA ASN A 256 9.55 -16.93 9.40
C ASN A 256 11.04 -17.35 9.42
N THR A 257 11.76 -17.21 8.29
CA THR A 257 13.10 -17.79 8.11
C THR A 257 14.22 -17.14 8.92
N LEU A 258 14.06 -15.89 9.40
CA LEU A 258 15.08 -15.22 10.20
C LEU A 258 15.09 -15.70 11.67
N ALA A 259 13.98 -16.29 12.14
CA ALA A 259 13.88 -16.83 13.49
C ALA A 259 12.95 -18.07 13.50
N PRO A 260 13.40 -19.21 12.92
CA PRO A 260 12.56 -20.40 12.78
C PRO A 260 12.13 -20.98 14.14
N ASP A 261 12.94 -20.82 15.19
CA ASP A 261 12.61 -21.27 16.55
C ASP A 261 11.62 -20.34 17.28
N ARG A 262 11.30 -19.18 16.70
CA ARG A 262 10.41 -18.16 17.26
C ARG A 262 9.51 -17.59 16.15
N PRO A 263 8.66 -18.41 15.52
CA PRO A 263 7.80 -17.95 14.45
C PRO A 263 6.76 -16.96 14.96
N VAL A 264 6.21 -16.16 14.04
CA VAL A 264 5.21 -15.14 14.33
C VAL A 264 3.88 -15.81 14.72
N THR A 265 3.57 -15.74 16.02
CA THR A 265 2.30 -16.22 16.57
C THR A 265 1.14 -15.24 16.32
N PRO A 266 -0.13 -15.66 16.46
CA PRO A 266 -1.27 -14.75 16.37
C PRO A 266 -1.19 -13.57 17.35
N ALA A 267 -0.69 -13.82 18.57
CA ALA A 267 -0.51 -12.78 19.59
C ALA A 267 0.58 -11.77 19.21
N TRP A 268 1.72 -12.24 18.68
CA TRP A 268 2.76 -11.34 18.20
C TRP A 268 2.29 -10.54 16.98
N TYR A 269 1.57 -11.16 16.04
CA TYR A 269 0.97 -10.43 14.93
C TYR A 269 0.05 -9.30 15.44
N ALA A 270 -0.89 -9.60 16.34
CA ALA A 270 -1.81 -8.59 16.88
C ALA A 270 -1.05 -7.48 17.64
N ARG A 271 0.04 -7.83 18.34
CA ARG A 271 0.96 -6.87 18.99
C ARG A 271 1.60 -5.92 17.98
N VAL A 272 2.09 -6.42 16.86
CA VAL A 272 2.67 -5.59 15.78
C VAL A 272 1.58 -4.73 15.12
N PHE A 273 0.40 -5.30 14.90
CA PHE A 273 -0.67 -4.65 14.14
C PHE A 273 -1.34 -3.51 14.91
N ASN A 274 -1.96 -3.79 16.07
CA ASN A 274 -2.70 -2.80 16.85
C ASN A 274 -2.26 -2.71 18.32
N GLY A 275 -1.12 -3.28 18.69
CA GLY A 275 -0.59 -3.17 20.06
C GLY A 275 -1.29 -4.07 21.07
N TYR A 276 -1.94 -5.15 20.64
CA TYR A 276 -2.47 -6.16 21.56
C TYR A 276 -1.40 -6.62 22.58
N GLY A 277 -1.81 -6.84 23.83
CA GLY A 277 -0.93 -7.27 24.92
C GLY A 277 -0.16 -6.16 25.64
N GLU A 278 -0.22 -4.91 25.14
CA GLU A 278 0.43 -3.75 25.75
C GLU A 278 -0.54 -2.84 26.50
N ALA A 279 0.02 -1.87 27.23
CA ALA A 279 -0.77 -0.76 27.76
C ALA A 279 -1.52 -0.05 26.61
N PRO A 280 -2.81 0.30 26.76
CA PRO A 280 -3.60 0.89 25.68
C PRO A 280 -2.99 2.16 25.08
N THR A 281 -2.23 2.92 25.87
CA THR A 281 -1.55 4.17 25.48
C THR A 281 -0.28 3.95 24.65
N HIS A 282 0.25 2.73 24.58
CA HIS A 282 1.39 2.41 23.72
C HIS A 282 0.99 2.51 22.25
N ALA A 283 1.75 3.31 21.49
CA ALA A 283 1.47 3.65 20.09
C ALA A 283 2.44 3.04 19.07
N ASP A 284 3.37 2.21 19.55
CA ASP A 284 4.35 1.46 18.76
C ASP A 284 3.69 0.22 18.11
N ASN A 285 2.75 0.47 17.21
CA ASN A 285 2.09 -0.53 16.37
C ASN A 285 1.75 0.06 14.99
N ALA A 286 1.54 -0.82 14.01
CA ALA A 286 1.33 -0.45 12.62
C ALA A 286 0.17 0.53 12.44
N VAL A 287 -0.98 0.27 13.08
CA VAL A 287 -2.17 1.12 12.94
C VAL A 287 -1.90 2.55 13.40
N GLN A 288 -1.33 2.74 14.60
CA GLN A 288 -1.12 4.09 15.14
C GLN A 288 0.02 4.83 14.44
N VAL A 289 1.09 4.14 14.06
CA VAL A 289 2.21 4.74 13.33
C VAL A 289 1.78 5.21 11.94
N ILE A 290 1.05 4.38 11.19
CA ILE A 290 0.57 4.74 9.85
C ILE A 290 -0.44 5.88 9.93
N ARG A 291 -1.46 5.77 10.81
CA ARG A 291 -2.51 6.80 10.94
C ARG A 291 -1.96 8.13 11.43
N GLY A 292 -0.85 8.13 12.17
CA GLY A 292 -0.16 9.33 12.62
C GLY A 292 0.38 10.19 11.46
N GLU A 293 0.78 9.57 10.34
CA GLU A 293 1.30 10.26 9.15
C GLU A 293 0.26 10.37 8.02
N ASN A 294 -0.62 9.38 7.90
CA ASN A 294 -1.67 9.33 6.88
C ASN A 294 -2.96 8.73 7.46
N PRO A 295 -3.91 9.55 7.93
CA PRO A 295 -5.17 9.04 8.49
C PRO A 295 -6.14 8.49 7.42
N GLN A 296 -5.88 8.70 6.13
CA GLN A 296 -6.77 8.30 5.04
C GLN A 296 -6.44 6.94 4.42
N VAL A 297 -5.21 6.46 4.58
CA VAL A 297 -4.80 5.14 4.05
C VAL A 297 -5.36 4.03 4.93
N ARG A 298 -5.73 2.91 4.31
CA ARG A 298 -6.22 1.73 5.03
C ARG A 298 -5.07 0.90 5.55
N VAL A 299 -5.22 0.34 6.74
CA VAL A 299 -4.30 -0.65 7.31
C VAL A 299 -5.02 -1.99 7.35
N LEU A 300 -4.54 -2.92 6.53
CA LEU A 300 -5.16 -4.22 6.29
C LEU A 300 -4.36 -5.34 6.94
N VAL A 301 -5.07 -6.30 7.51
CA VAL A 301 -4.45 -7.54 8.00
C VAL A 301 -3.99 -8.38 6.81
N GLY A 302 -2.79 -8.95 6.92
CA GLY A 302 -2.18 -9.83 5.94
C GLY A 302 -2.87 -11.19 5.87
N PRO A 303 -2.83 -11.87 4.71
CA PRO A 303 -3.48 -13.16 4.53
C PRO A 303 -2.84 -14.23 5.40
N VAL A 304 -3.64 -15.05 6.07
CA VAL A 304 -3.20 -16.35 6.61
C VAL A 304 -3.12 -17.34 5.45
N ARG A 305 -2.07 -18.15 5.39
CA ARG A 305 -1.90 -19.15 4.33
C ARG A 305 -2.90 -20.29 4.54
N PRO A 306 -3.79 -20.56 3.57
CA PRO A 306 -4.74 -21.67 3.67
C PRO A 306 -4.02 -23.02 3.71
N TRP A 307 -4.61 -23.99 4.41
CA TRP A 307 -4.16 -25.39 4.47
C TRP A 307 -2.74 -25.61 4.98
N ASN A 308 -2.12 -24.60 5.59
CA ASN A 308 -0.81 -24.72 6.21
C ASN A 308 -0.97 -25.17 7.67
N ALA A 309 -0.30 -26.25 8.02
CA ALA A 309 -0.36 -26.88 9.33
C ALA A 309 0.83 -26.54 10.24
N ASP A 310 1.73 -25.63 9.82
CA ASP A 310 2.98 -25.40 10.53
C ASP A 310 2.76 -24.70 11.89
N GLN A 311 1.71 -23.87 11.97
CA GLN A 311 1.30 -23.19 13.19
C GLN A 311 -0.22 -23.26 13.38
N ASP A 312 -0.61 -23.29 14.65
CA ASP A 312 -1.98 -23.37 15.13
C ASP A 312 -2.35 -22.10 15.92
N GLY A 313 -3.57 -22.03 16.45
CA GLY A 313 -4.02 -20.97 17.34
C GLY A 313 -4.69 -21.51 18.59
N GLU A 314 -4.51 -20.82 19.72
CA GLU A 314 -5.08 -21.23 21.01
C GLU A 314 -6.62 -21.28 21.01
N ARG A 315 -7.27 -20.45 20.19
CA ARG A 315 -8.73 -20.41 20.05
C ARG A 315 -9.15 -21.26 18.85
N ARG A 316 -9.66 -22.45 19.16
CA ARG A 316 -10.21 -23.36 18.16
C ARG A 316 -11.38 -22.74 17.41
N TYR A 317 -11.39 -22.94 16.10
CA TYR A 317 -12.54 -22.66 15.24
C TYR A 317 -13.51 -23.86 15.25
N ALA A 318 -14.70 -23.68 14.66
CA ALA A 318 -15.71 -24.73 14.57
C ALA A 318 -15.19 -25.97 13.82
N ILE A 319 -14.33 -25.76 12.83
CA ILE A 319 -13.56 -26.80 12.16
C ILE A 319 -12.13 -26.74 12.72
N ASP A 320 -11.76 -27.77 13.46
CA ASP A 320 -10.52 -27.81 14.26
C ASP A 320 -9.31 -28.19 13.39
N VAL A 321 -8.81 -27.21 12.64
CA VAL A 321 -7.60 -27.33 11.81
C VAL A 321 -6.67 -26.13 12.01
N PRO A 322 -5.34 -26.31 11.90
CA PRO A 322 -4.38 -25.31 12.38
C PRO A 322 -4.52 -23.92 11.74
N TRP A 323 -4.73 -23.83 10.42
CA TRP A 323 -4.85 -22.53 9.74
C TRP A 323 -6.12 -21.77 10.12
N LEU A 324 -7.24 -22.47 10.34
CA LEU A 324 -8.50 -21.83 10.77
C LEU A 324 -8.40 -21.40 12.24
N ASN A 325 -7.79 -22.21 13.09
CA ASN A 325 -7.53 -21.88 14.49
C ASN A 325 -6.56 -20.70 14.62
N TYR A 326 -5.49 -20.64 13.81
CA TYR A 326 -4.56 -19.51 13.75
C TYR A 326 -5.31 -18.22 13.39
N MET A 327 -6.10 -18.24 12.31
CA MET A 327 -6.88 -17.09 11.87
C MET A 327 -7.92 -16.68 12.92
N ASN A 328 -8.65 -17.63 13.51
CA ASN A 328 -9.64 -17.36 14.55
C ASN A 328 -9.03 -16.74 15.80
N THR A 329 -7.86 -17.26 16.22
CA THR A 329 -7.10 -16.67 17.31
C THR A 329 -6.67 -15.25 16.96
N LEU A 330 -6.09 -15.05 15.78
CA LEU A 330 -5.64 -13.73 15.33
C LEU A 330 -6.76 -12.69 15.35
N VAL A 331 -7.91 -12.99 14.73
CA VAL A 331 -9.04 -12.05 14.68
C VAL A 331 -9.57 -11.75 16.08
N ALA A 332 -9.64 -12.74 16.97
CA ALA A 332 -10.04 -12.52 18.36
C ALA A 332 -9.11 -11.55 19.10
N LEU A 333 -7.80 -11.69 18.93
CA LEU A 333 -6.81 -10.84 19.60
C LEU A 333 -6.80 -9.42 19.01
N LEU A 334 -7.04 -9.28 17.70
CA LEU A 334 -7.24 -7.98 17.07
C LEU A 334 -8.47 -7.27 17.62
N ASP A 335 -9.60 -7.99 17.77
CA ASP A 335 -10.83 -7.46 18.37
C ASP A 335 -10.62 -7.04 19.83
N GLU A 336 -9.96 -7.87 20.62
CA GLU A 336 -9.63 -7.57 22.00
C GLU A 336 -8.74 -6.32 22.14
N GLY A 337 -7.68 -6.22 21.32
CA GLY A 337 -6.81 -5.04 21.28
C GLY A 337 -7.56 -3.77 20.89
N ALA A 338 -8.42 -3.85 19.87
CA ALA A 338 -9.23 -2.72 19.41
C ALA A 338 -10.23 -2.25 20.48
N ARG A 339 -10.96 -3.18 21.13
CA ARG A 339 -11.89 -2.85 22.21
C ARG A 339 -11.18 -2.26 23.43
N THR A 340 -10.03 -2.80 23.80
CA THR A 340 -9.22 -2.32 24.92
C THR A 340 -8.73 -0.88 24.70
N LYS A 341 -8.29 -0.55 23.49
CA LYS A 341 -7.94 0.83 23.10
C LYS A 341 -9.15 1.75 23.05
N ALA A 342 -10.29 1.27 22.52
CA ALA A 342 -11.52 2.05 22.48
C ALA A 342 -12.03 2.46 23.88
N VAL A 343 -12.01 1.54 24.85
CA VAL A 343 -12.34 1.83 26.27
C VAL A 343 -11.41 2.90 26.86
N SER A 344 -10.17 2.96 26.39
CA SER A 344 -9.17 3.95 26.80
C SER A 344 -9.23 5.26 26.00
N GLY A 345 -10.27 5.46 25.18
CA GLY A 345 -10.47 6.68 24.38
C GLY A 345 -9.57 6.78 23.14
N ILE A 346 -8.95 5.67 22.70
CA ILE A 346 -8.13 5.61 21.49
C ILE A 346 -8.96 4.92 20.39
N PRO A 347 -9.60 5.69 19.49
CA PRO A 347 -10.46 5.13 18.46
C PRO A 347 -9.63 4.56 17.29
N LEU A 348 -10.31 3.87 16.35
CA LEU A 348 -9.75 3.43 15.07
C LEU A 348 -8.53 2.48 15.18
N ALA A 349 -8.47 1.69 16.25
CA ALA A 349 -7.46 0.65 16.47
C ALA A 349 -7.82 -0.71 15.81
N ALA A 350 -9.02 -0.84 15.26
CA ALA A 350 -9.43 -2.01 14.50
C ALA A 350 -8.83 -1.98 13.07
N PRO A 351 -8.64 -3.15 12.42
CA PRO A 351 -8.29 -3.22 11.01
C PRO A 351 -9.31 -2.50 10.11
N ASP A 352 -8.83 -1.89 9.02
CA ASP A 352 -9.72 -1.33 7.99
C ASP A 352 -10.23 -2.40 7.00
N GLY A 353 -9.70 -3.62 7.09
CA GLY A 353 -10.06 -4.76 6.24
C GLY A 353 -9.03 -5.90 6.33
N PHE A 354 -9.28 -6.96 5.56
CA PHE A 354 -8.43 -8.14 5.51
C PHE A 354 -8.02 -8.47 4.07
N ALA A 355 -6.73 -8.67 3.86
CA ALA A 355 -6.24 -9.40 2.70
C ALA A 355 -6.36 -10.91 2.98
N VAL A 356 -6.82 -11.67 2.00
CA VAL A 356 -6.95 -13.13 2.08
C VAL A 356 -6.44 -13.77 0.79
N ASN A 357 -6.03 -15.03 0.90
CA ASN A 357 -5.72 -15.86 -0.27
C ASN A 357 -6.81 -16.91 -0.45
N ALA A 358 -7.21 -17.15 -1.70
CA ALA A 358 -8.26 -18.10 -2.04
C ALA A 358 -7.89 -18.87 -3.32
N PRO A 359 -6.85 -19.73 -3.28
CA PRO A 359 -6.49 -20.56 -4.41
C PRO A 359 -7.55 -21.64 -4.69
N GLY A 360 -7.66 -22.07 -5.95
CA GLY A 360 -8.52 -23.16 -6.40
C GLY A 360 -7.80 -24.49 -6.56
N ARG A 361 -8.61 -25.56 -6.68
CA ARG A 361 -8.15 -26.93 -6.94
C ARG A 361 -8.94 -27.60 -8.06
N PRO A 362 -8.80 -27.14 -9.31
CA PRO A 362 -9.59 -27.65 -10.43
C PRO A 362 -9.31 -29.13 -10.76
N GLY A 363 -8.21 -29.70 -10.26
CA GLY A 363 -7.81 -31.09 -10.46
C GLY A 363 -7.99 -32.01 -9.24
N ALA A 364 -8.73 -31.57 -8.22
CA ALA A 364 -8.96 -32.34 -7.00
C ALA A 364 -9.55 -33.73 -7.31
N VAL A 365 -8.90 -34.78 -6.81
CA VAL A 365 -9.25 -36.19 -7.05
C VAL A 365 -10.61 -36.58 -6.49
N GLU A 366 -11.10 -35.82 -5.50
CA GLU A 366 -12.36 -36.04 -4.81
C GLU A 366 -13.59 -35.89 -5.72
N TRP A 367 -13.41 -35.48 -6.99
CA TRP A 367 -14.48 -35.12 -7.91
C TRP A 367 -14.32 -35.69 -9.33
N GLU A 368 -13.85 -36.93 -9.50
CA GLU A 368 -13.85 -37.61 -10.81
C GLU A 368 -15.19 -37.43 -11.55
N GLY A 369 -15.20 -36.64 -12.64
CA GLY A 369 -16.35 -36.46 -13.55
C GLY A 369 -16.94 -35.05 -13.67
N GLU A 370 -16.60 -34.11 -12.78
CA GLU A 370 -17.07 -32.71 -12.85
C GLU A 370 -16.13 -31.82 -13.71
N ALA A 371 -16.67 -30.74 -14.28
CA ALA A 371 -15.86 -29.79 -15.02
C ALA A 371 -15.01 -28.95 -14.05
N GLY A 372 -13.68 -29.12 -14.05
CA GLY A 372 -12.79 -28.39 -13.14
C GLY A 372 -12.92 -26.85 -13.16
N ALA A 373 -13.48 -26.29 -14.24
CA ALA A 373 -13.83 -24.86 -14.33
C ALA A 373 -14.96 -24.41 -13.38
N ASP A 374 -15.78 -25.34 -12.90
CA ASP A 374 -16.88 -25.08 -11.97
C ASP A 374 -16.45 -25.11 -10.49
N GLU A 375 -15.21 -25.50 -10.19
CA GLU A 375 -14.68 -25.60 -8.82
C GLU A 375 -14.97 -24.38 -7.92
N PRO A 376 -14.91 -23.11 -8.39
CA PRO A 376 -15.22 -21.97 -7.53
C PRO A 376 -16.68 -21.92 -7.05
N ARG A 377 -17.61 -22.63 -7.72
CA ARG A 377 -19.02 -22.80 -7.30
C ARG A 377 -19.23 -24.00 -6.36
N ILE A 378 -18.20 -24.77 -6.06
CA ILE A 378 -18.35 -26.04 -5.36
C ILE A 378 -17.78 -25.94 -3.94
N GLU A 379 -18.50 -26.52 -2.98
CA GLU A 379 -17.95 -26.78 -1.64
C GLU A 379 -17.08 -28.03 -1.74
N LEU A 380 -15.76 -27.82 -1.71
CA LEU A 380 -14.75 -28.87 -1.79
C LEU A 380 -14.32 -29.20 -0.35
N ARG A 381 -15.05 -30.09 0.32
CA ARG A 381 -14.80 -30.45 1.72
C ARG A 381 -13.90 -31.68 1.78
N ARG A 382 -12.87 -31.65 2.64
CA ARG A 382 -11.96 -32.79 2.86
C ARG A 382 -12.14 -33.39 4.25
N ALA A 383 -12.47 -34.67 4.31
CA ALA A 383 -12.66 -35.40 5.57
C ALA A 383 -11.39 -35.44 6.43
N GLU A 384 -10.23 -35.61 5.81
CA GLU A 384 -8.92 -35.56 6.48
C GLU A 384 -8.63 -34.20 7.14
N TRP A 385 -9.32 -33.13 6.72
CA TRP A 385 -9.22 -31.79 7.28
C TRP A 385 -10.47 -31.43 8.09
N GLY A 386 -11.18 -32.43 8.63
CA GLY A 386 -12.36 -32.20 9.45
C GLY A 386 -13.48 -31.47 8.70
N GLU A 387 -13.62 -31.70 7.39
CA GLU A 387 -14.54 -30.99 6.49
C GLU A 387 -14.21 -29.50 6.29
N ALA A 388 -12.95 -29.10 6.48
CA ALA A 388 -12.49 -27.78 6.05
C ALA A 388 -12.61 -27.62 4.53
N GLN A 389 -12.85 -26.38 4.07
CA GLN A 389 -12.89 -26.09 2.66
C GLN A 389 -11.48 -26.18 2.06
N ALA A 390 -11.34 -26.97 1.01
CA ALA A 390 -10.09 -27.23 0.31
C ALA A 390 -9.99 -26.52 -1.04
N GLY A 391 -11.04 -25.82 -1.48
CA GLY A 391 -11.06 -25.09 -2.76
C GLY A 391 -11.12 -23.57 -2.63
N PHE A 392 -11.39 -22.89 -3.74
CA PHE A 392 -11.53 -21.44 -3.88
C PHE A 392 -12.44 -20.84 -2.80
N ARG A 393 -13.55 -21.53 -2.44
CA ARG A 393 -14.47 -21.05 -1.41
C ARG A 393 -13.90 -21.00 0.01
N ILE A 394 -12.61 -21.28 0.23
CA ILE A 394 -11.95 -21.08 1.54
C ILE A 394 -12.12 -19.63 2.03
N TYR A 395 -12.31 -18.67 1.11
CA TYR A 395 -12.68 -17.31 1.47
C TYR A 395 -13.92 -17.23 2.36
N ARG A 396 -14.89 -18.15 2.24
CA ARG A 396 -16.09 -18.18 3.08
C ARG A 396 -15.78 -18.52 4.53
N ASP A 397 -14.84 -19.42 4.78
CA ASP A 397 -14.38 -19.72 6.14
C ASP A 397 -13.64 -18.49 6.72
N TRP A 398 -12.86 -17.78 5.90
CA TRP A 398 -12.26 -16.50 6.29
C TRP A 398 -13.32 -15.44 6.64
N LEU A 399 -14.34 -15.26 5.81
CA LEU A 399 -15.43 -14.33 6.08
C LEU A 399 -16.19 -14.71 7.36
N ALA A 400 -16.46 -15.99 7.58
CA ALA A 400 -17.13 -16.47 8.78
C ALA A 400 -16.34 -16.12 10.06
N ILE A 401 -15.02 -16.33 10.05
CA ILE A 401 -14.15 -15.96 11.18
C ILE A 401 -14.10 -14.45 11.36
N ILE A 402 -13.86 -13.67 10.29
CA ILE A 402 -13.78 -12.21 10.35
C ILE A 402 -15.08 -11.61 10.91
N ASN A 403 -16.23 -12.15 10.50
CA ASN A 403 -17.54 -11.67 10.89
C ASN A 403 -18.02 -12.14 12.27
N ALA A 404 -17.30 -13.05 12.92
CA ALA A 404 -17.64 -13.55 14.25
C ALA A 404 -17.31 -12.56 15.38
N TYR A 405 -16.50 -11.53 15.12
CA TYR A 405 -16.01 -10.60 16.14
C TYR A 405 -16.52 -9.16 15.92
N PRO A 406 -16.96 -8.46 16.99
CA PRO A 406 -17.62 -7.16 16.88
C PRO A 406 -16.85 -6.09 16.10
N THR A 407 -15.54 -5.93 16.31
CA THR A 407 -14.80 -4.84 15.66
C THR A 407 -14.39 -5.14 14.22
N THR A 408 -14.51 -6.39 13.77
CA THR A 408 -14.11 -6.84 12.43
C THR A 408 -15.31 -7.27 11.57
N GLN A 409 -16.51 -7.31 12.14
CA GLN A 409 -17.71 -7.68 11.39
C GLN A 409 -18.00 -6.70 10.25
N GLY A 410 -18.15 -7.25 9.04
CA GLY A 410 -18.53 -6.50 7.84
C GLY A 410 -17.41 -5.64 7.25
N VAL A 411 -16.18 -5.68 7.78
CA VAL A 411 -15.05 -4.96 7.17
C VAL A 411 -14.73 -5.54 5.79
N PRO A 412 -14.25 -4.73 4.84
CA PRO A 412 -13.97 -5.21 3.48
C PRO A 412 -12.87 -6.28 3.46
N VAL A 413 -13.04 -7.24 2.56
CA VAL A 413 -12.06 -8.30 2.30
C VAL A 413 -11.53 -8.21 0.89
N TYR A 414 -10.24 -8.46 0.71
CA TYR A 414 -9.55 -8.38 -0.58
C TYR A 414 -8.89 -9.73 -0.84
N ILE A 415 -9.29 -10.46 -1.88
CA ILE A 415 -8.56 -11.65 -2.31
C ILE A 415 -7.32 -11.15 -3.05
N THR A 416 -6.21 -11.00 -2.34
CA THR A 416 -5.00 -10.34 -2.85
C THR A 416 -4.09 -11.28 -3.63
N ALA A 417 -4.38 -12.59 -3.57
CA ALA A 417 -3.77 -13.59 -4.42
C ALA A 417 -4.72 -14.78 -4.61
N THR A 418 -4.97 -15.13 -5.86
CA THR A 418 -5.66 -16.34 -6.28
C THR A 418 -5.00 -16.94 -7.52
N ASN A 419 -5.02 -18.26 -7.63
CA ASN A 419 -4.65 -19.04 -8.81
C ASN A 419 -5.11 -20.48 -8.58
N THR A 420 -4.71 -21.41 -9.44
CA THR A 420 -5.03 -22.84 -9.30
C THR A 420 -3.92 -23.64 -8.61
N PHE A 421 -3.01 -22.99 -7.86
CA PHE A 421 -1.92 -23.68 -7.16
C PHE A 421 -2.30 -24.06 -5.73
N ALA A 422 -2.19 -25.35 -5.43
CA ALA A 422 -2.28 -25.89 -4.09
C ALA A 422 -0.92 -26.48 -3.66
N PRO A 423 -0.36 -26.08 -2.49
CA PRO A 423 0.98 -26.52 -2.09
C PRO A 423 1.20 -28.03 -2.00
N ASP A 424 0.19 -28.78 -1.54
CA ASP A 424 0.21 -30.25 -1.41
C ASP A 424 0.13 -30.97 -2.77
N GLU A 425 -0.45 -30.35 -3.79
CA GLU A 425 -0.48 -30.88 -5.16
C GLU A 425 0.79 -30.52 -5.95
N GLY A 426 1.44 -29.41 -5.59
CA GLY A 426 2.68 -28.93 -6.22
C GLY A 426 2.54 -28.55 -7.71
N THR A 427 1.34 -28.63 -8.28
CA THR A 427 1.09 -28.41 -9.71
C THR A 427 0.79 -26.94 -9.95
N VAL A 428 1.61 -26.30 -10.76
CA VAL A 428 1.52 -24.86 -11.04
C VAL A 428 0.38 -24.52 -12.01
N PRO A 429 -0.12 -23.27 -12.01
CA PRO A 429 -1.22 -22.84 -12.88
C PRO A 429 -0.94 -23.04 -14.37
N ALA A 430 0.31 -22.85 -14.81
CA ALA A 430 0.72 -23.16 -16.17
C ALA A 430 0.45 -24.61 -16.63
N GLN A 431 0.22 -25.54 -15.69
CA GLN A 431 -0.04 -26.95 -15.95
C GLN A 431 -1.49 -27.36 -15.67
N ASN A 432 -2.10 -26.84 -14.59
CA ASN A 432 -3.44 -27.27 -14.16
C ASN A 432 -4.57 -26.26 -14.38
N TYR A 433 -4.28 -25.07 -14.94
CA TYR A 433 -5.36 -24.12 -15.24
C TYR A 433 -6.39 -24.74 -16.19
N VAL A 434 -7.66 -24.43 -15.96
CA VAL A 434 -8.79 -24.86 -16.78
C VAL A 434 -9.56 -23.63 -17.21
N ARG A 435 -9.72 -23.45 -18.53
CA ARG A 435 -10.49 -22.35 -19.10
C ARG A 435 -11.91 -22.32 -18.52
N GLY A 436 -12.37 -21.13 -18.16
CA GLY A 436 -13.63 -20.87 -17.48
C GLY A 436 -13.50 -20.75 -15.96
N TRP A 437 -12.40 -21.23 -15.37
CA TRP A 437 -12.23 -21.20 -13.91
C TRP A 437 -12.21 -19.76 -13.37
N LEU A 438 -11.52 -18.84 -14.04
CA LEU A 438 -11.44 -17.44 -13.58
C LEU A 438 -12.78 -16.70 -13.75
N THR A 439 -13.50 -16.98 -14.84
CA THR A 439 -14.86 -16.48 -15.09
C THR A 439 -15.78 -16.92 -13.97
N THR A 440 -15.78 -18.20 -13.65
CA THR A 440 -16.57 -18.77 -12.55
C THR A 440 -16.19 -18.15 -11.20
N ALA A 441 -14.89 -17.99 -10.92
CA ALA A 441 -14.42 -17.36 -9.69
C ALA A 441 -14.88 -15.90 -9.59
N LEU A 442 -14.77 -15.13 -10.67
CA LEU A 442 -15.24 -13.74 -10.69
C LEU A 442 -16.75 -13.65 -10.47
N GLU A 443 -17.54 -14.47 -11.17
CA GLU A 443 -19.00 -14.50 -10.99
C GLU A 443 -19.40 -14.80 -9.54
N VAL A 444 -18.73 -15.77 -8.90
CA VAL A 444 -18.96 -16.07 -7.48
C VAL A 444 -18.65 -14.87 -6.58
N ILE A 445 -17.53 -14.19 -6.84
CA ILE A 445 -17.10 -13.04 -6.02
C ILE A 445 -17.92 -11.78 -6.30
N GLU A 446 -18.45 -11.58 -7.50
CA GLU A 446 -19.36 -10.48 -7.80
C GLU A 446 -20.64 -10.54 -6.95
N HIS A 447 -21.10 -11.75 -6.59
CA HIS A 447 -22.24 -11.97 -5.71
C HIS A 447 -21.91 -11.85 -4.20
N GLU A 448 -20.64 -11.71 -3.83
CA GLU A 448 -20.20 -11.52 -2.45
C GLU A 448 -19.84 -10.05 -2.20
N PRO A 449 -20.73 -9.24 -1.60
CA PRO A 449 -20.52 -7.80 -1.44
C PRO A 449 -19.39 -7.43 -0.49
N GLN A 450 -19.00 -8.30 0.47
CA GLN A 450 -17.91 -8.00 1.38
C GLN A 450 -16.54 -8.07 0.69
N VAL A 451 -16.40 -8.92 -0.34
CA VAL A 451 -15.16 -9.05 -1.11
C VAL A 451 -15.06 -7.95 -2.17
N GLN A 452 -14.02 -7.13 -2.09
CA GLN A 452 -13.84 -5.95 -2.95
C GLN A 452 -12.90 -6.21 -4.14
N ALA A 453 -12.04 -7.21 -4.05
CA ALA A 453 -11.01 -7.51 -5.04
C ALA A 453 -10.81 -9.03 -5.20
N LEU A 454 -10.50 -9.44 -6.42
CA LEU A 454 -10.09 -10.79 -6.83
C LEU A 454 -8.82 -10.65 -7.69
N CYS A 455 -7.66 -10.79 -7.07
CA CYS A 455 -6.37 -10.56 -7.71
C CYS A 455 -5.69 -11.86 -8.13
N TRP A 456 -5.42 -12.03 -9.43
CA TRP A 456 -4.63 -13.15 -9.91
C TRP A 456 -3.18 -13.07 -9.40
N PHE A 457 -2.66 -14.20 -8.92
CA PHE A 457 -1.30 -14.29 -8.42
C PHE A 457 -0.31 -14.32 -9.58
N ILE A 458 0.20 -13.11 -9.83
CA ILE A 458 1.28 -12.66 -10.71
C ILE A 458 0.85 -12.41 -12.16
N ASP A 459 0.92 -11.14 -12.53
CA ASP A 459 0.87 -10.71 -13.92
C ASP A 459 2.26 -10.68 -14.52
N GLU A 460 3.14 -9.79 -14.05
CA GLU A 460 4.53 -9.69 -14.52
C GLU A 460 5.49 -9.41 -13.36
N ASP A 461 6.30 -10.40 -12.98
CA ASP A 461 7.42 -10.15 -12.08
C ASP A 461 8.57 -9.49 -12.83
N ARG A 462 8.98 -8.31 -12.34
CA ARG A 462 10.08 -7.49 -12.89
C ARG A 462 11.28 -7.40 -11.93
N SER A 463 11.26 -8.18 -10.84
CA SER A 463 12.34 -8.26 -9.84
C SER A 463 13.56 -9.06 -10.31
N GLY A 464 13.39 -9.88 -11.35
CA GLY A 464 14.40 -10.82 -11.84
C GLY A 464 14.27 -12.25 -11.28
N ASP A 465 13.28 -12.54 -10.43
CA ASP A 465 13.01 -13.88 -9.91
C ASP A 465 12.16 -14.71 -10.90
N THR A 466 12.80 -15.63 -11.60
CA THR A 466 12.14 -16.46 -12.64
C THR A 466 11.26 -17.57 -12.08
N ARG A 467 11.25 -17.81 -10.76
CA ARG A 467 10.39 -18.83 -10.14
C ARG A 467 8.90 -18.55 -10.38
N TRP A 468 8.56 -17.28 -10.56
CA TRP A 468 7.20 -16.82 -10.74
C TRP A 468 6.71 -16.83 -12.19
N ASP A 469 7.59 -17.15 -13.15
CA ASP A 469 7.24 -17.18 -14.56
C ASP A 469 6.03 -18.11 -14.82
N TRP A 470 5.97 -19.26 -14.15
CA TRP A 470 4.90 -20.26 -14.24
C TRP A 470 3.52 -19.81 -13.72
N PHE A 471 3.45 -18.60 -13.17
CA PHE A 471 2.23 -17.96 -12.65
C PHE A 471 1.82 -16.73 -13.47
N SER A 472 2.71 -16.23 -14.34
CA SER A 472 2.59 -14.95 -15.03
C SER A 472 1.55 -14.92 -16.16
N LEU A 473 0.57 -14.03 -16.03
CA LEU A 473 -0.39 -13.70 -17.10
C LEU A 473 0.21 -12.85 -18.23
N THR A 474 1.45 -12.37 -18.14
CA THR A 474 2.12 -11.65 -19.23
C THR A 474 3.08 -12.54 -20.01
N ARG A 475 3.74 -13.50 -19.34
CA ARG A 475 4.63 -14.47 -19.98
C ARG A 475 3.88 -15.60 -20.70
N HIS A 476 2.67 -15.91 -20.24
CA HIS A 476 1.78 -16.93 -20.82
C HIS A 476 2.39 -18.36 -20.93
N PRO A 477 3.12 -18.90 -19.94
CA PRO A 477 3.64 -20.26 -20.08
C PRO A 477 2.52 -21.30 -20.02
N GLY A 478 2.61 -22.32 -20.89
CA GLY A 478 1.68 -23.44 -20.88
C GLY A 478 0.22 -22.99 -20.97
N ARG A 479 -0.61 -23.42 -20.02
CA ARG A 479 -2.03 -23.09 -19.93
C ARG A 479 -2.33 -21.65 -19.50
N LEU A 480 -1.31 -20.84 -19.18
CA LEU A 480 -1.55 -19.44 -18.84
C LEU A 480 -1.89 -18.56 -20.04
N ILE A 481 -1.73 -19.07 -21.26
CA ILE A 481 -2.35 -18.44 -22.43
C ILE A 481 -3.88 -18.39 -22.28
N ASP A 482 -4.51 -19.49 -21.86
CA ASP A 482 -5.96 -19.53 -21.64
C ASP A 482 -6.37 -18.58 -20.50
N ALA A 483 -5.60 -18.56 -19.41
CA ALA A 483 -5.87 -17.69 -18.26
C ALA A 483 -5.77 -16.20 -18.64
N ALA A 484 -4.78 -15.83 -19.45
CA ALA A 484 -4.58 -14.45 -19.87
C ALA A 484 -5.63 -13.99 -20.90
N GLU A 485 -5.98 -14.85 -21.87
CA GLU A 485 -7.09 -14.59 -22.79
C GLU A 485 -8.42 -14.43 -22.05
N GLU A 486 -8.66 -15.26 -21.04
CA GLU A 486 -9.84 -15.18 -20.20
C GLU A 486 -9.85 -13.90 -19.34
N PHE A 487 -8.73 -13.56 -18.71
CA PHE A 487 -8.60 -12.30 -17.96
C PHE A 487 -8.88 -11.08 -18.84
N ASP A 488 -8.33 -11.04 -20.05
CA ASP A 488 -8.55 -9.95 -21.01
C ASP A 488 -10.02 -9.87 -21.45
N MET A 489 -10.65 -11.02 -21.73
CA MET A 489 -12.07 -11.10 -22.05
C MET A 489 -12.96 -10.54 -20.92
N LEU A 490 -12.63 -10.86 -19.66
CA LEU A 490 -13.39 -10.38 -18.51
C LEU A 490 -13.24 -8.86 -18.29
N LEU A 491 -12.12 -8.25 -18.65
CA LEU A 491 -11.96 -6.80 -18.60
C LEU A 491 -12.81 -6.06 -19.64
N GLN A 492 -13.16 -6.73 -20.75
CA GLN A 492 -13.99 -6.15 -21.81
C GLN A 492 -15.50 -6.21 -21.49
N ARG A 493 -15.94 -7.09 -20.59
CA ARG A 493 -17.33 -7.16 -20.08
C ARG A 493 -17.61 -6.01 -19.14
#